data_AF-A0A920A9B7-F1
#
_entry.id   AF-A0A920A9B7-F1
#
_cell.length_a   1.000
_cell.length_b   1.000
_cell.length_c   1.000
_cell.angle_alpha   90.00
_cell.angle_beta   90.00
_cell.angle_gamma   90.00
#
_symmetry.space_group_name_H-M   'P 1'
#
loop_
_entity.id
_entity.type
_entity.pdbx_description
1 polymer ?
#
loop_
_entity_poly.entity_id
_entity_poly.type
_entity_poly.pdbx_seq_one_letter_code
_entity_poly.pdbx_strand_id
1 'polypeptide(L)'
;MDVSNIITTPVILSAIPVFFLFIIAEIIAVRYFNQRGSLHAKDDSVSIFMGLFSVLTNGAAAFLTLGMLVWAQQFQIYALPLTWTTLIACFVVDDLRYYLHHRIAHRCRWPWAMHIIHHSSQRISFAVALRQGWTKHFTGTTILKVPLVLIGFDPLMVIFVVL
;
A
#
# COMPACT_ATOMS: atom_id res chain seq x y z
N MET A 1 -2.28 -3.03 -27.97
CA MET A 1 -1.86 -3.69 -26.72
C MET A 1 -3.01 -4.60 -26.34
N ASP A 2 -2.78 -5.92 -26.30
CA ASP A 2 -3.83 -6.90 -26.06
C ASP A 2 -4.21 -6.96 -24.56
N VAL A 3 -5.46 -7.29 -24.22
CA VAL A 3 -5.96 -7.26 -22.82
C VAL A 3 -5.16 -8.22 -21.92
N SER A 4 -4.74 -9.35 -22.48
CA SER A 4 -3.86 -10.33 -21.85
C SER A 4 -2.51 -9.74 -21.41
N ASN A 5 -1.97 -8.80 -22.18
CA ASN A 5 -0.71 -8.13 -21.85
C ASN A 5 -0.90 -7.09 -20.73
N ILE A 6 -2.06 -6.44 -20.63
CA ILE A 6 -2.36 -5.49 -19.55
C ILE A 6 -2.46 -6.23 -18.21
N ILE A 7 -3.10 -7.40 -18.19
CA ILE A 7 -3.28 -8.21 -16.97
C ILE A 7 -1.96 -8.82 -16.48
N THR A 8 -1.06 -9.18 -17.39
CA THR A 8 0.23 -9.79 -17.04
C THR A 8 1.34 -8.76 -16.79
N THR A 9 1.10 -7.47 -17.07
CA THR A 9 2.08 -6.42 -16.80
C THR A 9 2.23 -6.25 -15.29
N PRO A 10 3.43 -6.42 -14.72
CA PRO A 10 3.65 -6.20 -13.30
C PRO A 10 3.68 -4.69 -13.03
N VAL A 11 2.51 -4.08 -12.86
CA VAL A 11 2.32 -2.63 -12.70
C VAL A 11 3.24 -2.03 -11.64
N ILE A 12 3.44 -2.74 -10.52
CA ILE A 12 4.37 -2.32 -9.45
C ILE A 12 5.81 -2.25 -9.96
N LEU A 13 6.28 -3.25 -10.72
CA LEU A 13 7.63 -3.23 -11.29
C LEU A 13 7.79 -2.11 -12.33
N SER A 14 6.73 -1.81 -13.09
CA SER A 14 6.72 -0.69 -14.04
C SER A 14 6.75 0.69 -13.36
N ALA A 15 6.19 0.80 -12.14
CA ALA A 15 6.18 2.06 -11.39
C ALA A 15 7.54 2.41 -10.76
N ILE A 16 8.35 1.41 -10.40
CA ILE A 16 9.69 1.60 -9.81
C ILE A 16 10.57 2.55 -10.66
N PRO A 17 10.82 2.32 -11.96
CA PRO A 17 11.68 3.19 -12.76
C PRO A 17 11.12 4.61 -12.91
N VAL A 18 9.80 4.76 -12.99
CA VAL A 18 9.14 6.08 -13.02
C VAL A 18 9.42 6.85 -11.73
N PHE A 19 9.37 6.16 -10.59
CA PHE A 19 9.65 6.77 -9.30
C PHE A 19 11.12 7.20 -9.16
N PHE A 20 12.07 6.36 -9.60
CA PHE A 20 13.49 6.71 -9.65
C PHE A 20 13.77 7.88 -10.60
N LEU A 21 13.04 7.97 -11.71
CA LEU A 21 13.12 9.13 -12.61
C LEU A 21 12.70 10.42 -11.90
N PHE A 22 11.65 10.40 -11.08
CA PHE A 22 11.27 11.56 -10.27
C PHE A 22 12.30 11.93 -9.21
N ILE A 23 12.93 10.95 -8.54
CA ILE A 23 14.02 11.20 -7.59
C ILE A 23 15.21 11.87 -8.30
N ILE A 24 15.61 11.37 -9.47
CA ILE A 24 16.69 11.95 -10.27
C ILE A 24 16.33 13.36 -10.73
N ALA A 25 15.10 13.55 -11.21
CA ALA A 25 14.61 14.86 -11.63
C ALA A 25 14.62 15.86 -10.47
N GLU A 26 14.22 15.47 -9.27
CA GLU A 26 14.30 16.29 -8.05
C GLU A 26 15.74 16.66 -7.69
N ILE A 27 16.67 15.70 -7.71
CA ILE A 27 18.09 15.95 -7.46
C ILE A 27 18.64 16.98 -8.46
N ILE A 28 18.33 16.81 -9.74
CA ILE A 28 18.77 17.70 -10.81
C ILE A 28 18.17 19.11 -10.61
N ALA A 29 16.87 19.18 -10.35
CA ALA A 29 16.12 20.41 -10.13
C ALA A 29 16.68 21.22 -8.95
N VAL A 30 16.92 20.58 -7.81
CA VAL A 30 17.46 21.24 -6.61
C VAL A 30 18.92 21.63 -6.81
N ARG A 31 19.75 20.76 -7.41
CA ARG A 31 21.20 20.97 -7.52
C ARG A 31 21.63 21.92 -8.64
N TYR A 32 20.94 21.88 -9.77
CA TYR A 32 21.34 22.61 -10.98
C TYR A 32 20.36 23.70 -11.41
N PHE A 33 19.09 23.62 -11.00
CA PHE A 33 18.05 24.58 -11.38
C PHE A 33 17.56 25.46 -10.22
N ASN A 34 18.28 25.45 -9.09
CA ASN A 34 18.01 26.27 -7.90
C ASN A 34 16.55 26.17 -7.40
N GLN A 35 15.93 25.00 -7.56
CA GLN A 35 14.58 24.74 -7.08
C GLN A 35 14.57 24.56 -5.56
N ARG A 36 13.43 24.89 -4.94
CA ARG A 36 13.22 24.67 -3.50
C ARG A 36 13.23 23.17 -3.20
N GLY A 37 13.92 22.77 -2.13
CA GLY A 37 14.02 21.38 -1.71
C GLY A 37 15.24 21.18 -0.82
N SER A 38 15.38 19.99 -0.26
CA SER A 38 16.54 19.64 0.57
C SER A 38 16.98 18.22 0.25
N LEU A 39 18.22 18.11 -0.23
CA LEU A 39 18.88 16.85 -0.53
C LEU A 39 19.66 16.38 0.70
N HIS A 40 19.46 15.13 1.11
CA HIS A 40 20.23 14.57 2.23
C HIS A 40 20.28 13.06 2.07
N ALA A 41 21.40 12.63 1.51
CA ALA A 41 21.62 11.29 1.01
C ALA A 41 21.37 10.19 2.04
N LYS A 42 21.71 10.40 3.32
CA LYS A 42 21.50 9.40 4.38
C LYS A 42 20.02 9.09 4.64
N ASP A 43 19.20 10.12 4.65
CA ASP A 43 17.77 9.98 4.96
C ASP A 43 17.01 9.54 3.69
N ASP A 44 17.45 9.99 2.50
CA ASP A 44 16.94 9.50 1.23
C ASP A 44 17.27 8.00 1.02
N SER A 45 18.50 7.55 1.36
CA SER A 45 18.89 6.15 1.22
C SER A 45 18.11 5.23 2.16
N VAL A 46 17.88 5.65 3.41
CA VAL A 46 17.02 4.92 4.35
C VAL A 46 15.59 4.84 3.82
N SER A 47 15.06 5.93 3.24
CA SER A 47 13.71 5.93 2.66
C SER A 47 13.57 4.92 1.53
N ILE A 48 14.52 4.91 0.60
CA ILE A 48 14.55 3.98 -0.54
C ILE A 48 14.67 2.55 -0.05
N PHE A 49 15.58 2.28 0.90
CA PHE A 49 15.75 0.96 1.51
C PHE A 49 14.46 0.47 2.17
N MET A 50 13.81 1.31 2.97
CA MET A 50 12.54 0.97 3.62
C MET A 50 11.45 0.67 2.59
N GLY A 51 11.36 1.45 1.52
CA GLY A 51 10.42 1.20 0.41
C GLY A 51 10.64 -0.15 -0.24
N LEU A 52 11.87 -0.45 -0.64
CA LEU A 52 12.23 -1.75 -1.25
C LEU A 52 11.96 -2.92 -0.29
N PHE A 53 12.30 -2.76 0.99
CA PHE A 53 12.06 -3.78 2.01
C PHE A 53 10.56 -4.00 2.25
N SER A 54 9.76 -2.93 2.16
CA SER A 54 8.31 -3.02 2.26
C SER A 54 7.69 -3.84 1.12
N VAL A 55 8.27 -3.80 -0.10
CA VAL A 55 7.79 -4.62 -1.23
C VAL A 55 7.94 -6.11 -0.93
N LEU A 56 9.09 -6.53 -0.40
CA LEU A 56 9.36 -7.93 -0.05
C LEU A 56 8.40 -8.42 1.05
N THR A 57 8.26 -7.64 2.11
CA THR A 57 7.39 -7.99 3.24
C THR A 57 5.91 -7.98 2.86
N ASN A 58 5.49 -7.06 1.98
CA ASN A 58 4.14 -7.05 1.43
C ASN A 58 3.86 -8.28 0.56
N GLY A 59 4.80 -8.67 -0.30
CA GLY A 59 4.67 -9.89 -1.10
C GLY A 59 4.54 -11.14 -0.25
N ALA A 60 5.38 -11.29 0.78
CA ALA A 60 5.30 -12.43 1.71
C ALA A 60 3.98 -12.45 2.50
N ALA A 61 3.55 -11.29 3.02
CA ALA A 61 2.32 -11.18 3.80
C ALA A 61 1.04 -11.26 2.96
N ALA A 62 1.12 -11.10 1.64
CA ALA A 62 -0.02 -11.26 0.73
C ALA A 62 -0.61 -12.67 0.81
N PHE A 63 0.24 -13.71 0.91
CA PHE A 63 -0.20 -15.09 1.06
C PHE A 63 -0.93 -15.33 2.39
N LEU A 64 -0.42 -14.76 3.48
CA LEU A 64 -1.07 -14.84 4.80
C LEU A 64 -2.41 -14.11 4.80
N THR A 65 -2.46 -12.93 4.18
CA THR A 65 -3.70 -12.15 4.04
C THR A 65 -4.71 -12.93 3.20
N LEU A 66 -4.32 -13.43 2.03
CA LEU A 66 -5.21 -14.22 1.18
C LEU A 66 -5.73 -15.47 1.89
N GLY A 67 -4.85 -16.22 2.57
CA GLY A 67 -5.24 -17.40 3.35
C GLY A 67 -6.26 -17.07 4.44
N MET A 68 -6.07 -15.97 5.16
CA MET A 68 -7.04 -15.49 6.15
C MET A 68 -8.39 -15.11 5.53
N LEU A 69 -8.38 -14.44 4.38
CA LEU A 69 -9.61 -14.02 3.70
C LEU A 69 -10.37 -15.20 3.09
N VAL A 70 -9.68 -16.16 2.47
CA VAL A 70 -10.28 -17.41 1.98
C VAL A 70 -10.84 -18.23 3.14
N TRP A 71 -10.13 -18.29 4.28
CA TRP A 71 -10.67 -18.93 5.47
C TRP A 71 -11.92 -18.20 5.98
N ALA A 72 -11.95 -16.86 5.99
CA ALA A 72 -13.12 -16.09 6.39
C ALA A 72 -14.33 -16.26 5.44
N GLN A 73 -14.09 -16.58 4.17
CA GLN A 73 -15.13 -16.74 3.14
C GLN A 73 -16.18 -17.79 3.53
N GLN A 74 -15.80 -18.86 4.22
CA GLN A 74 -16.75 -19.90 4.67
C GLN A 74 -17.78 -19.40 5.69
N PHE A 75 -17.55 -18.22 6.29
CA PHE A 75 -18.43 -17.56 7.25
C PHE A 75 -19.19 -16.37 6.63
N GLN A 76 -19.25 -16.30 5.31
CA GLN A 76 -20.00 -15.26 4.59
C GLN A 76 -21.49 -15.26 4.94
N ILE A 77 -22.02 -14.08 5.22
CA ILE A 77 -23.46 -13.87 5.42
C ILE A 77 -24.21 -14.03 4.09
N TYR A 78 -23.63 -13.51 3.01
CA TYR A 78 -24.16 -13.59 1.65
C TYR A 78 -23.00 -13.60 0.66
N ALA A 79 -23.15 -14.22 -0.52
CA ALA A 79 -22.13 -14.15 -1.57
C ALA A 79 -22.52 -13.10 -2.61
N LEU A 80 -21.79 -11.97 -2.65
CA LEU A 80 -22.05 -10.93 -3.64
C LEU A 80 -21.59 -11.39 -5.03
N PRO A 81 -22.40 -11.20 -6.09
CA PRO A 81 -21.99 -11.56 -7.44
C PRO A 81 -20.83 -10.67 -7.91
N LEU A 82 -19.93 -11.22 -8.73
CA LEU A 82 -18.85 -10.46 -9.36
C LEU A 82 -19.41 -9.59 -10.48
N THR A 83 -19.60 -8.30 -10.20
CA THR A 83 -20.12 -7.29 -11.13
C THR A 83 -19.32 -6.00 -10.97
N TRP A 84 -19.43 -5.08 -11.93
CA TRP A 84 -18.81 -3.76 -11.80
C TRP A 84 -19.32 -2.99 -10.58
N THR A 85 -20.61 -3.10 -10.27
CA THR A 85 -21.21 -2.44 -9.10
C THR A 85 -20.63 -2.97 -7.80
N THR A 86 -20.50 -4.28 -7.66
CA THR A 86 -19.91 -4.89 -6.45
C THR A 86 -18.41 -4.61 -6.35
N LEU A 87 -17.69 -4.57 -7.48
CA LEU A 87 -16.28 -4.17 -7.51
C LEU A 87 -16.06 -2.73 -7.03
N ILE A 88 -16.86 -1.78 -7.55
CA ILE A 88 -16.80 -0.37 -7.14
C ILE A 88 -17.19 -0.22 -5.66
N ALA A 89 -18.23 -0.93 -5.21
CA ALA A 89 -18.61 -0.94 -3.80
C ALA A 89 -17.48 -1.49 -2.92
N CYS A 90 -16.82 -2.56 -3.34
CA CYS A 90 -15.68 -3.14 -2.64
C CYS A 90 -14.53 -2.13 -2.52
N PHE A 91 -14.20 -1.44 -3.61
CA PHE A 91 -13.18 -0.38 -3.60
C PHE A 91 -13.50 0.72 -2.59
N VAL A 92 -14.73 1.26 -2.59
CA VAL A 92 -15.14 2.32 -1.65
C VAL A 92 -15.09 1.84 -0.20
N VAL A 93 -15.57 0.62 0.07
CA VAL A 93 -15.55 0.06 1.42
C VAL A 93 -14.11 -0.23 1.88
N ASP A 94 -13.23 -0.69 0.99
CA ASP A 94 -11.83 -0.91 1.32
C ASP A 94 -11.07 0.40 1.59
N ASP A 95 -11.40 1.48 0.87
CA ASP A 95 -10.84 2.81 1.12
C ASP A 95 -11.27 3.35 2.49
N LEU A 96 -12.56 3.23 2.84
CA LEU A 96 -13.06 3.58 4.17
C LEU A 96 -12.41 2.73 5.27
N ARG A 97 -12.18 1.44 5.01
CA ARG A 97 -11.47 0.53 5.90
C ARG A 97 -10.02 0.98 6.08
N TYR A 98 -9.35 1.41 5.02
CA TYR A 98 -7.99 1.94 5.07
C TYR A 98 -7.93 3.25 5.87
N TYR A 99 -8.86 4.18 5.61
CA TYR A 99 -9.01 5.41 6.40
C TYR A 99 -9.18 5.09 7.90
N LEU A 100 -10.01 4.10 8.24
CA LEU A 100 -10.20 3.68 9.62
C LEU A 100 -8.90 3.14 10.22
N HIS A 101 -8.17 2.28 9.51
CA HIS A 101 -6.88 1.77 9.95
C HIS A 101 -5.88 2.92 10.20
N HIS A 102 -5.81 3.87 9.27
CA HIS A 102 -4.95 5.05 9.38
C HIS A 102 -5.31 5.90 10.60
N ARG A 103 -6.61 6.16 10.82
CA ARG A 103 -7.11 6.88 11.99
C ARG A 103 -6.79 6.15 13.30
N ILE A 104 -6.90 4.83 13.34
CA ILE A 104 -6.50 4.01 14.50
C ILE A 104 -4.98 4.14 14.71
N ALA A 105 -4.18 4.12 13.65
CA ALA A 105 -2.73 4.28 13.74
C ALA A 105 -2.32 5.61 14.36
N HIS A 106 -3.09 6.68 14.15
CA HIS A 106 -2.87 7.98 14.80
C HIS A 106 -3.38 8.08 16.25
N ARG A 107 -4.12 7.07 16.73
CA ARG A 107 -4.77 7.08 18.06
C ARG A 107 -4.27 5.99 19.00
N CYS A 108 -3.64 4.94 18.48
CA CYS A 108 -3.22 3.77 19.24
C CYS A 108 -1.73 3.48 19.04
N ARG A 109 -1.00 3.24 20.14
CA ARG A 109 0.47 3.05 20.13
C ARG A 109 0.95 1.88 19.27
N TRP A 110 0.19 0.79 19.22
CA TRP A 110 0.58 -0.41 18.45
C TRP A 110 0.63 -0.15 16.93
N PRO A 111 -0.46 0.27 16.26
CA PRO A 111 -0.40 0.61 14.84
C PRO A 111 0.39 1.91 14.56
N TRP A 112 0.50 2.81 15.55
CA TRP A 112 1.41 3.96 15.45
C TRP A 112 2.88 3.53 15.23
N ALA A 113 3.35 2.46 15.88
CA ALA A 113 4.73 2.03 15.77
C ALA A 113 5.15 1.70 14.31
N MET A 114 4.21 1.21 13.50
CA MET A 114 4.42 1.05 12.07
C MET A 114 4.29 2.37 11.32
N HIS A 115 3.30 3.20 11.70
CA HIS A 115 2.94 4.40 10.97
C HIS A 115 3.93 5.57 11.13
N ILE A 116 4.55 5.71 12.31
CA ILE A 116 5.51 6.79 12.60
C ILE A 116 6.73 6.76 11.69
N ILE A 117 7.08 5.60 11.14
CA ILE A 117 8.15 5.46 10.15
C ILE A 117 7.92 6.46 9.01
N HIS A 118 6.70 6.54 8.46
CA HIS A 118 6.37 7.46 7.37
C HIS A 118 6.47 8.94 7.76
N HIS A 119 6.19 9.27 9.02
CA HIS A 119 6.23 10.64 9.55
C HIS A 119 7.58 11.04 10.15
N SER A 120 8.57 10.15 10.10
CA SER A 120 9.86 10.38 10.79
C SER A 120 10.77 11.39 10.09
N SER A 121 10.63 11.57 8.78
CA SER A 121 11.42 12.59 8.06
C SER A 121 10.79 13.97 8.22
N GLN A 122 11.63 14.96 8.50
CA GLN A 122 11.24 16.37 8.54
C GLN A 122 11.26 17.03 7.15
N ARG A 123 11.57 16.26 6.10
CA ARG A 123 11.67 16.75 4.73
C ARG A 123 10.55 16.19 3.88
N ILE A 124 10.19 16.92 2.84
CA ILE A 124 9.32 16.44 1.77
C ILE A 124 10.22 16.25 0.55
N SER A 125 10.34 15.01 0.10
CA SER A 125 11.06 14.65 -1.13
C SER A 125 10.45 13.40 -1.76
N PHE A 126 10.76 13.12 -3.03
CA PHE A 126 10.31 11.88 -3.65
C PHE A 126 10.91 10.66 -2.96
N ALA A 127 12.19 10.71 -2.59
CA ALA A 127 12.80 9.62 -1.84
C ALA A 127 12.06 9.37 -0.52
N VAL A 128 11.70 10.42 0.23
CA VAL A 128 10.95 10.31 1.50
C VAL A 128 9.60 9.62 1.32
N ALA A 129 8.91 9.81 0.20
CA ALA A 129 7.65 9.14 -0.07
C ALA A 129 7.77 7.60 -0.16
N LEU A 130 8.97 7.07 -0.45
CA LEU A 130 9.26 5.63 -0.39
C LEU A 130 9.42 5.09 1.03
N ARG A 131 9.43 5.92 2.07
CA ARG A 131 9.65 5.49 3.46
C ARG A 131 8.44 4.75 4.01
N GLN A 132 8.26 3.52 3.56
CA GLN A 132 7.13 2.67 3.90
C GLN A 132 7.46 1.72 5.04
N GLY A 133 6.56 1.63 6.03
CA GLY A 133 6.68 0.64 7.10
C GLY A 133 6.49 -0.79 6.58
N TRP A 134 7.28 -1.74 7.10
CA TRP A 134 7.25 -3.14 6.69
C TRP A 134 6.35 -4.03 7.58
N THR A 135 5.89 -3.51 8.72
CA THR A 135 5.12 -4.25 9.72
C THR A 135 3.60 -4.07 9.61
N LYS A 136 3.10 -3.44 8.53
CA LYS A 136 1.67 -3.05 8.44
C LYS A 136 0.70 -4.22 8.65
N HIS A 137 1.04 -5.39 8.14
CA HIS A 137 0.25 -6.63 8.24
C HIS A 137 0.06 -7.12 9.69
N PHE A 138 1.00 -6.82 10.58
CA PHE A 138 0.94 -7.17 12.01
C PHE A 138 0.21 -6.12 12.87
N THR A 139 -0.23 -5.02 12.26
CA THR A 139 -0.86 -3.88 12.96
C THR A 139 -2.34 -3.72 12.65
N GLY A 140 -3.00 -4.82 12.28
CA GLY A 140 -4.45 -4.88 12.10
C GLY A 140 -4.95 -4.53 10.70
N THR A 141 -4.10 -4.13 9.75
CA THR A 141 -4.55 -3.85 8.37
C THR A 141 -5.22 -5.07 7.71
N THR A 142 -4.67 -6.26 7.94
CA THR A 142 -5.20 -7.55 7.43
C THR A 142 -6.51 -7.93 8.13
N ILE A 143 -6.56 -7.82 9.46
CA ILE A 143 -7.76 -8.17 10.25
C ILE A 143 -8.94 -7.30 9.86
N LEU A 144 -8.71 -6.01 9.60
CA LEU A 144 -9.76 -5.07 9.18
C LEU A 144 -10.34 -5.38 7.79
N LYS A 145 -9.73 -6.27 6.98
CA LYS A 145 -10.31 -6.75 5.72
C LYS A 145 -11.33 -7.87 5.93
N VAL A 146 -11.24 -8.62 7.02
CA VAL A 146 -12.12 -9.77 7.30
C VAL A 146 -13.62 -9.38 7.25
N PRO A 147 -14.07 -8.25 7.83
CA PRO A 147 -15.46 -7.84 7.72
C PRO A 147 -15.98 -7.67 6.29
N LEU A 148 -15.15 -7.24 5.34
CA LEU A 148 -15.56 -7.11 3.93
C LEU A 148 -15.91 -8.49 3.36
N VAL A 149 -15.07 -9.48 3.65
CA VAL A 149 -15.32 -10.85 3.22
C VAL A 149 -16.57 -11.40 3.92
N LEU A 150 -16.73 -11.22 5.24
CA LEU A 150 -17.91 -11.71 5.97
C LEU A 150 -19.23 -11.12 5.45
N ILE A 151 -19.24 -9.85 5.04
CA ILE A 151 -20.43 -9.20 4.43
C ILE A 151 -20.78 -9.83 3.08
N GLY A 152 -19.76 -10.28 2.32
CA GLY A 152 -19.98 -11.05 1.10
C GLY A 152 -19.08 -10.75 -0.08
N PHE A 153 -18.09 -9.88 0.07
CA PHE A 153 -17.14 -9.62 -1.00
C PHE A 153 -16.24 -10.83 -1.22
N ASP A 154 -16.02 -11.19 -2.48
CA ASP A 154 -15.08 -12.24 -2.85
C ASP A 154 -13.65 -11.88 -2.37
N PRO A 155 -12.89 -12.80 -1.74
CA PRO A 155 -11.54 -12.52 -1.29
C PRO A 155 -10.61 -11.97 -2.37
N LEU A 156 -10.71 -12.45 -3.62
CA LEU A 156 -9.89 -11.95 -4.72
C LEU A 156 -10.30 -10.54 -5.13
N MET A 157 -11.58 -10.19 -5.02
CA MET A 157 -12.04 -8.81 -5.20
C MET A 157 -11.42 -7.90 -4.13
N VAL A 158 -11.47 -8.33 -2.86
CA VAL A 158 -10.90 -7.58 -1.73
C VAL A 158 -9.38 -7.44 -1.86
N ILE A 159 -8.68 -8.37 -2.50
CA ILE A 159 -7.23 -8.27 -2.81
C ILE A 159 -6.96 -7.40 -4.04
N PHE A 160 -7.82 -7.46 -5.04
CA PHE A 160 -7.66 -6.71 -6.28
C PHE A 160 -7.85 -5.21 -6.08
N VAL A 161 -8.84 -4.78 -5.29
CA VAL A 161 -9.10 -3.35 -5.04
C VAL A 161 -8.14 -2.70 -4.04
N VAL A 162 -7.21 -3.48 -3.49
CA VAL A 162 -6.22 -3.01 -2.51
C VAL A 162 -5.26 -2.06 -3.20
N LEU A 163 -5.18 -0.84 -2.66
CA LEU A 163 -4.10 0.11 -2.94
C LEU A 163 -2.82 -0.26 -2.17
#